data_AF-A0A1H0V2A9-F1
#
_entry.id   AF-A0A1H0V2A9-F1
#
_cell.length_a   1.000
_cell.length_b   1.000
_cell.length_c   1.000
_cell.angle_alpha   90.00
_cell.angle_beta   90.00
_cell.angle_gamma   90.00
#
_symmetry.space_group_name_H-M   'P 1'
#
loop_
_entity.id
_entity.type
_entity.pdbx_description
1 polymer ?
#
loop_
_entity_poly.entity_id
_entity_poly.type
_entity_poly.pdbx_seq_one_letter_code
_entity_poly.pdbx_strand_id
1 'polypeptide(L)'
;MSFIFAYVFAGAFAVLGLGSALILIFQGKLADSFFWLFFGGIGATILVNVRHQHRRMVRMKTENHAWYRRTYPNAVRGDAITCHACAGRHIRVRGLMQRTFMREHFCSQCGTALYFSPEPR
;
A
#
# COMPACT_ATOMS: atom_id res chain seq x y z
N MET A 1 -1.84 -7.67 -14.79
CA MET A 1 -1.01 -8.59 -13.99
C MET A 1 -1.65 -8.75 -12.62
N SER A 2 -2.20 -9.93 -12.31
CA SER A 2 -2.87 -10.18 -11.03
C SER A 2 -1.84 -10.19 -9.89
N PHE A 3 -2.16 -9.55 -8.75
CA PHE A 3 -1.27 -9.52 -7.58
C PHE A 3 -0.80 -10.92 -7.15
N ILE A 4 -1.67 -11.92 -7.32
CA ILE A 4 -1.38 -13.35 -7.06
C ILE A 4 -0.15 -13.83 -7.85
N PHE A 5 -0.08 -13.51 -9.15
CA PHE A 5 1.04 -13.91 -9.99
C PHE A 5 2.35 -13.27 -9.52
N ALA A 6 2.32 -11.99 -9.14
CA ALA A 6 3.47 -11.29 -8.60
C ALA A 6 3.96 -11.89 -7.27
N TYR A 7 3.04 -12.29 -6.38
CA TYR A 7 3.39 -12.97 -5.13
C TYR A 7 4.01 -14.35 -5.35
N VAL A 8 3.43 -15.17 -6.22
CA VAL A 8 3.93 -16.53 -6.50
C VAL A 8 5.30 -16.46 -7.15
N PHE A 9 5.47 -15.62 -8.16
CA PHE A 9 6.73 -15.49 -8.88
C PHE A 9 7.84 -14.91 -7.98
N ALA A 10 7.61 -13.75 -7.36
CA ALA A 10 8.61 -13.13 -6.50
C ALA A 10 8.91 -13.96 -5.23
N GLY A 11 7.91 -14.69 -4.72
CA GLY A 11 8.07 -15.66 -3.64
C GLY A 11 8.98 -16.82 -4.01
N ALA A 12 8.78 -17.42 -5.19
CA ALA A 12 9.64 -18.50 -5.69
C ALA A 12 11.10 -18.04 -5.82
N PHE A 13 11.34 -16.85 -6.39
CA PHE A 13 12.70 -16.28 -6.50
C PHE A 13 13.34 -15.99 -5.14
N ALA A 14 12.57 -15.46 -4.18
CA ALA A 14 13.07 -15.21 -2.83
C ALA A 14 13.45 -16.51 -2.10
N VAL A 15 12.60 -17.53 -2.16
CA VAL A 15 12.82 -18.82 -1.48
C VAL A 15 13.96 -19.60 -2.13
N LEU A 16 13.94 -19.74 -3.46
CA LEU A 16 14.98 -20.47 -4.19
C LEU A 16 16.32 -19.73 -4.12
N GLY A 17 16.32 -18.41 -4.23
CA GLY A 17 17.53 -17.58 -4.16
C GLY A 17 18.17 -17.56 -2.77
N LEU A 18 17.41 -17.21 -1.73
CA LEU A 18 17.97 -17.19 -0.37
C LEU A 18 18.29 -18.60 0.13
N GLY A 19 17.48 -19.61 -0.21
CA GLY A 19 17.73 -21.00 0.17
C GLY A 19 19.01 -21.55 -0.45
N SER A 20 19.21 -21.36 -1.76
CA SER A 20 20.43 -21.80 -2.44
C SER A 20 21.68 -21.04 -2.00
N ALA A 21 21.58 -19.73 -1.77
CA ALA A 21 22.68 -18.94 -1.20
C ALA A 21 23.12 -19.49 0.16
N LEU A 22 22.16 -19.83 1.02
CA LEU A 22 22.42 -20.35 2.36
C LEU A 22 23.18 -21.69 2.30
N ILE A 23 22.76 -22.60 1.42
CA ILE A 23 23.45 -23.88 1.17
C ILE A 23 24.89 -23.66 0.69
N LEU A 24 25.11 -22.73 -0.25
CA LEU A 24 26.44 -22.45 -0.80
C LEU A 24 27.39 -21.80 0.22
N ILE A 25 26.86 -20.96 1.12
CA ILE A 25 27.64 -20.39 2.23
C ILE A 25 28.12 -21.49 3.16
N PHE A 26 27.27 -22.47 3.50
CA PHE A 26 27.68 -23.63 4.31
C PHE A 26 28.76 -24.49 3.62
N GLN A 27 28.80 -24.51 2.29
CA GLN A 27 29.83 -25.20 1.51
C GLN A 27 31.11 -24.38 1.30
N GLY A 28 31.20 -23.16 1.85
CA GLY A 28 32.36 -22.26 1.67
C GLY A 28 32.45 -21.60 0.28
N LYS A 29 31.42 -21.73 -0.56
CA LYS A 29 31.37 -21.15 -1.91
C LYS A 29 30.83 -19.72 -1.89
N LEU A 30 31.63 -18.83 -1.29
CA LEU A 30 31.25 -17.43 -1.04
C LEU A 30 31.07 -16.62 -2.33
N ALA A 31 31.84 -16.89 -3.39
CA ALA A 31 31.71 -16.18 -4.66
C ALA A 31 30.36 -16.46 -5.36
N ASP A 32 29.92 -17.73 -5.35
CA ASP A 32 28.68 -18.16 -6.00
C ASP A 32 27.43 -17.75 -5.20
N SER A 33 27.56 -17.56 -3.88
CA SER A 33 26.42 -17.18 -3.03
C SER A 33 25.94 -15.75 -3.29
N PHE A 34 26.82 -14.84 -3.73
CA PHE A 34 26.43 -13.46 -4.06
C PHE A 34 25.38 -13.39 -5.17
N PHE A 35 25.50 -14.24 -6.19
CA PHE A 35 24.54 -14.32 -7.29
C PHE A 35 23.15 -14.65 -6.77
N TRP A 36 23.06 -15.67 -5.92
CA TRP A 36 21.78 -16.13 -5.36
C TRP A 36 21.19 -15.16 -4.33
N LEU A 37 22.02 -14.49 -3.54
CA LEU A 37 21.58 -13.42 -2.64
C LEU A 37 21.00 -12.22 -3.41
N PHE A 38 21.59 -11.87 -4.55
CA PHE A 38 21.07 -10.78 -5.38
C PHE A 38 19.67 -11.09 -5.93
N PHE A 39 19.48 -12.27 -6.52
CA PHE A 39 18.16 -12.69 -7.02
C PHE A 39 17.13 -12.87 -5.90
N GLY A 40 17.54 -13.45 -4.77
CA GLY A 40 16.70 -13.56 -3.59
C GLY A 40 16.27 -12.18 -3.05
N GLY A 41 17.20 -11.23 -3.02
CA GLY A 41 16.97 -9.85 -2.60
C GLY A 41 16.02 -9.09 -3.54
N ILE A 42 16.16 -9.25 -4.85
CA ILE A 42 15.21 -8.69 -5.83
C ILE A 42 13.81 -9.26 -5.60
N GLY A 43 13.68 -10.58 -5.46
CA GLY A 43 12.39 -11.21 -5.14
C GLY A 43 11.76 -10.63 -3.88
N ALA A 44 12.54 -10.49 -2.81
CA ALA A 44 12.07 -9.92 -1.54
C ALA A 44 11.61 -8.45 -1.66
N THR A 45 12.38 -7.60 -2.37
CA THR A 45 12.01 -6.19 -2.56
C THR A 45 10.75 -6.01 -3.41
N ILE A 46 10.55 -6.86 -4.42
CA ILE A 46 9.33 -6.88 -5.22
C ILE A 46 8.13 -7.25 -4.34
N LEU A 47 8.25 -8.28 -3.47
CA LEU A 47 7.18 -8.68 -2.55
C LEU A 47 6.77 -7.55 -1.60
N VAL A 48 7.74 -6.82 -1.05
CA VAL A 48 7.48 -5.68 -0.15
C VAL A 48 6.69 -4.59 -0.89
N ASN A 49 7.11 -4.23 -2.10
CA ASN A 49 6.42 -3.22 -2.91
C ASN A 49 5.01 -3.64 -3.30
N VAL A 50 4.83 -4.88 -3.73
CA VAL A 50 3.53 -5.45 -4.08
C VAL A 50 2.59 -5.46 -2.87
N ARG A 51 3.09 -5.86 -1.70
CA ARG A 51 2.33 -5.82 -0.44
C ARG A 51 1.93 -4.40 -0.06
N HIS A 52 2.85 -3.45 -0.18
CA HIS A 52 2.56 -2.05 0.10
C HIS A 52 1.48 -1.49 -0.82
N GLN A 53 1.60 -1.74 -2.14
CA GLN A 53 0.57 -1.32 -3.11
C GLN A 53 -0.78 -1.99 -2.86
N HIS A 54 -0.80 -3.30 -2.59
CA HIS A 54 -2.03 -4.01 -2.31
C HIS A 54 -2.74 -3.45 -1.08
N ARG A 55 -2.01 -3.21 0.02
CA ARG A 55 -2.56 -2.58 1.24
C ARG A 55 -3.11 -1.19 0.95
N ARG A 56 -2.40 -0.38 0.16
CA ARG A 56 -2.86 0.95 -0.23
C ARG A 56 -4.16 0.89 -1.03
N MET A 57 -4.29 -0.04 -1.97
CA MET A 57 -5.52 -0.24 -2.76
C MET A 57 -6.69 -0.74 -1.90
N VAL A 58 -6.42 -1.69 -1.00
CA VAL A 58 -7.44 -2.16 -0.03
C VAL A 58 -7.92 -0.98 0.82
N ARG A 59 -6.98 -0.19 1.36
CA ARG A 59 -7.28 1.01 2.14
C ARG A 59 -8.18 1.98 1.38
N MET A 60 -7.84 2.30 0.13
CA MET A 60 -8.67 3.18 -0.71
C MET A 60 -10.08 2.65 -0.95
N LYS A 61 -10.26 1.32 -1.01
CA LYS A 61 -11.59 0.69 -1.18
C LYS A 61 -12.39 0.65 0.11
N THR A 62 -11.73 0.41 1.24
CA THR A 62 -12.39 0.26 2.55
C THR A 62 -12.71 1.62 3.18
N GLU A 63 -11.81 2.59 3.06
CA GLU A 63 -11.95 3.93 3.65
C GLU A 63 -12.83 4.85 2.78
N ASN A 64 -14.08 4.44 2.57
CA ASN A 64 -15.07 5.24 1.85
C ASN A 64 -15.84 6.17 2.82
N HIS A 65 -16.71 7.02 2.28
CA HIS A 65 -17.51 7.96 3.08
C HIS A 65 -18.34 7.26 4.17
N ALA A 66 -18.93 6.09 3.86
CA ALA A 66 -19.70 5.30 4.82
C ALA A 66 -18.84 4.70 5.94
N TRP A 67 -17.60 4.32 5.64
CA TRP A 67 -16.62 3.94 6.66
C TRP A 67 -16.29 5.13 7.55
N TYR A 68 -15.99 6.30 7.00
CA TYR A 68 -15.64 7.49 7.78
C TYR A 68 -16.75 7.89 8.76
N ARG A 69 -18.01 7.87 8.30
CA ARG A 69 -19.18 8.16 9.16
C ARG A 69 -19.36 7.16 10.31
N ARG A 70 -19.02 5.89 10.10
CA ARG A 70 -19.09 4.85 11.13
C ARG A 70 -17.92 4.92 12.11
N THR A 71 -16.72 5.21 11.62
CA THR A 71 -15.50 5.26 12.42
C THR A 71 -15.42 6.53 13.26
N TYR A 72 -15.87 7.67 12.72
CA TYR A 72 -15.81 8.97 13.39
C TYR A 72 -17.19 9.67 13.39
N PRO A 73 -18.18 9.15 14.14
CA PRO A 73 -19.53 9.73 14.16
C PRO A 73 -19.54 11.18 14.68
N ASN A 74 -18.64 11.51 15.61
CA ASN A 74 -18.53 12.86 16.18
C ASN A 74 -18.00 13.90 15.18
N ALA A 75 -17.29 13.44 14.14
CA ALA A 75 -16.71 14.30 13.10
C ALA A 75 -17.68 14.54 11.92
N VAL A 76 -18.86 13.92 11.93
CA VAL A 76 -19.89 14.07 10.90
C VAL A 76 -21.17 14.59 11.55
N ARG A 77 -21.54 15.84 11.28
CA ARG A 77 -22.79 16.45 11.79
C ARG A 77 -23.73 16.72 10.62
N GLY A 78 -24.70 15.85 10.41
CA GLY A 78 -25.57 15.90 9.23
C GLY A 78 -24.74 15.67 7.95
N ASP A 79 -24.80 16.62 7.03
CA ASP A 79 -24.00 16.63 5.79
C ASP A 79 -22.62 17.31 5.94
N ALA A 80 -22.36 17.97 7.07
CA ALA A 80 -21.09 18.64 7.31
C ALA A 80 -20.05 17.64 7.85
N ILE A 81 -18.97 17.46 7.09
CA ILE A 81 -17.82 16.64 7.47
C ILE A 81 -16.76 17.56 8.09
N THR A 82 -16.20 17.14 9.22
CA THR A 82 -15.06 17.80 9.88
C THR A 82 -13.87 16.85 9.99
N CYS A 83 -12.68 17.41 10.11
CA CYS A 83 -11.47 16.63 10.35
C CYS A 83 -11.50 16.04 11.77
N HIS A 84 -11.32 14.73 11.91
CA HIS A 84 -11.24 14.08 13.22
C HIS A 84 -9.97 14.46 14.01
N ALA A 85 -8.90 14.91 13.34
CA ALA A 85 -7.63 15.24 13.98
C ALA A 85 -7.58 16.69 14.52
N CYS A 86 -8.10 17.67 13.77
CA CYS A 86 -8.01 19.09 14.14
C CYS A 86 -9.36 19.81 14.24
N ALA A 87 -10.49 19.11 14.08
CA ALA A 87 -11.84 19.67 14.02
C ALA A 87 -12.09 20.71 12.90
N GLY A 88 -11.13 20.85 11.97
CA GLY A 88 -11.23 21.76 10.83
C GLY A 88 -12.37 21.42 9.87
N ARG A 89 -12.98 22.45 9.26
CA ARG A 89 -14.05 22.33 8.25
C ARG A 89 -13.54 22.43 6.81
N HIS A 90 -12.28 22.76 6.61
CA HIS A 90 -11.72 23.00 5.28
C HIS A 90 -11.18 21.71 4.67
N ILE A 91 -12.11 20.93 4.10
CA ILE A 91 -11.81 19.69 3.40
C ILE A 91 -11.59 20.01 1.92
N ARG A 92 -10.45 19.58 1.39
CA ARG A 92 -10.14 19.66 -0.03
C ARG A 92 -10.11 18.27 -0.62
N VAL A 93 -10.36 18.22 -1.92
CA VAL A 93 -10.34 16.98 -2.70
C VAL A 93 -9.16 17.06 -3.65
N ARG A 94 -8.34 16.01 -3.68
CA ARG A 94 -7.29 15.86 -4.70
C ARG A 94 -7.42 14.52 -5.40
N GLY A 95 -7.20 14.52 -6.71
CA GLY A 95 -7.11 13.29 -7.48
C GLY A 95 -5.80 12.56 -7.18
N LEU A 96 -5.89 11.27 -6.88
CA LEU A 96 -4.70 10.40 -6.89
C LEU A 96 -4.45 10.02 -8.35
N MET A 97 -3.64 10.82 -9.06
CA MET A 97 -3.31 10.69 -10.50
C MET A 97 -2.52 9.41 -10.89
N GLN A 98 -2.63 8.31 -10.15
CA GLN A 98 -1.87 7.08 -10.36
C GLN A 98 -2.73 5.94 -10.93
N ARG A 99 -3.57 6.23 -11.95
CA ARG A 99 -4.48 5.24 -12.58
C ARG A 99 -5.43 4.54 -11.61
N THR A 100 -5.63 5.08 -10.41
CA THR A 100 -6.57 4.53 -9.43
C THR A 100 -7.99 5.07 -9.65
N PHE A 101 -8.15 6.19 -10.37
CA PHE A 101 -9.43 6.90 -10.54
C PHE A 101 -10.12 7.19 -9.20
N MET A 102 -9.30 7.44 -8.16
CA MET A 102 -9.75 7.73 -6.81
C MET A 102 -9.37 9.16 -6.44
N ARG A 103 -10.27 9.82 -5.73
CA ARG A 103 -10.09 11.11 -5.08
C ARG A 103 -9.90 10.90 -3.59
N GLU A 104 -8.96 11.61 -3.02
CA GLU A 104 -8.75 11.67 -1.58
C GLU A 104 -9.32 12.98 -1.04
N HIS A 105 -10.17 12.85 -0.03
CA HIS A 105 -10.69 13.94 0.76
C HIS A 105 -9.74 14.14 1.94
N PHE A 106 -9.05 15.26 1.98
CA PHE A 106 -8.06 15.57 3.01
C PHE A 106 -8.34 16.92 3.66
N CYS A 107 -7.94 17.06 4.92
CA CYS A 107 -8.00 18.35 5.59
C CYS A 107 -6.87 19.25 5.10
N SER A 108 -7.20 20.45 4.61
CA SER A 108 -6.19 21.42 4.16
C SER A 108 -5.40 22.08 5.29
N GLN A 109 -5.87 21.99 6.54
CA GLN A 109 -5.20 22.60 7.70
C GLN A 109 -4.13 21.68 8.30
N CYS A 110 -4.44 20.39 8.50
CA CYS A 110 -3.50 19.43 9.10
C CYS A 110 -2.94 18.39 8.11
N GLY A 111 -3.45 18.35 6.87
CA GLY A 111 -3.03 17.39 5.85
C GLY A 111 -3.59 15.96 6.03
N THR A 112 -4.38 15.70 7.07
CA THR A 112 -4.91 14.36 7.34
C THR A 112 -5.89 13.89 6.26
N ALA A 113 -5.66 12.69 5.72
CA ALA A 113 -6.57 12.01 4.83
C ALA A 113 -7.79 11.49 5.59
N LEU A 114 -8.99 11.76 5.07
CA LEU A 114 -10.26 11.42 5.73
C LEU A 114 -10.85 10.17 5.11
N TYR A 115 -11.16 10.22 3.82
CA TYR A 115 -11.72 9.09 3.07
C TYR A 115 -11.45 9.25 1.58
N PHE A 116 -11.68 8.18 0.84
CA PHE A 116 -11.53 8.11 -0.61
C PHE A 116 -12.89 7.95 -1.30
N SER A 117 -13.04 8.57 -2.47
CA SER A 117 -14.21 8.42 -3.33
C SER A 117 -13.76 8.21 -4.78
N PRO A 118 -14.50 7.47 -5.60
CA PRO A 118 -14.20 7.40 -7.03
C PRO A 118 -14.36 8.77 -7.70
N GLU A 119 -13.59 9.01 -8.75
CA GLU A 119 -13.75 10.14 -9.66
C GLU A 119 -15.06 9.95 -10.47
N PRO A 120 -15.94 10.97 -10.59
CA PRO A 120 -17.06 10.93 -11.53
C PRO A 120 -16.50 10.76 -12.95
N ARG A 121 -17.04 9.77 -13.67
CA ARG A 121 -16.72 9.51 -15.08
C ARG A 121 -17.57 10.38 -15.99
#